data_AF-G0QDH5-F1
#
_entry.id   AF-G0QDH5-F1
#
_cell.length_a   1.000
_cell.length_b   1.000
_cell.length_c   1.000
_cell.angle_alpha   90.00
_cell.angle_beta   90.00
_cell.angle_gamma   90.00
#
_symmetry.space_group_name_H-M   'P 1'
#
loop_
_entity.id
_entity.type
_entity.pdbx_description
1 polymer ?
#
loop_
_entity_poly.entity_id
_entity_poly.type
_entity_poly.pdbx_seq_one_letter_code
_entity_poly.pdbx_strand_id
1 'polypeptide(L)'
;LDREEEDLRDLEEFMALVQNGEQRHYMVQEKMMGDDLNPTLFLNELVDEEIRSFSDLPPKRCKRYESGAELSGEGFETREHDSEMDVVNLISQSSLNTFVRSPKEYLFDEVVEEPDQSQLRKGKLYHHYAEFYANYPEIVEKRGRGLFVEIMLQEIAPIVDELALDTLETEFEIGLRNIETFVDNNLDKDTNIDGYQYTEKLDNMFSDRLNKEEKSEYTEMWFEDGDLGVKGYVDLIATGRHLIDYKSGSTDSKMSGSAYKLVSNSNPEILDDKGNFQAILYLTYLRDINSDQKLEFTFFHFLDNIEDEMSAQADNQDNAVTVTYYPKKFNELLMTDELIEFILDSSKSEGKVSKKNNRRKVIETRASREHFIQFFEGRSLEQQFDKEKALESKLLRDMIRHYERKIGDHNYVEEGCESIIKNIVDFRKENYFKQDLDNFEEFVDTQLGLLNQYRTEGFPLQNPETDSTEFRDLRKTDLIHR
;
A
#
# COMPACT_ATOMS: atom_id res chain seq x y z
N LEU A 1 21.03 -1.43 -37.56
CA LEU A 1 19.75 -0.73 -37.71
C LEU A 1 20.00 0.47 -38.59
N ASP A 2 19.29 0.53 -39.71
CA ASP A 2 19.40 1.63 -40.66
C ASP A 2 18.58 2.80 -40.12
N ARG A 3 19.27 3.77 -39.53
CA ARG A 3 18.66 4.89 -38.81
C ARG A 3 17.73 5.71 -39.70
N GLU A 4 17.99 5.71 -41.01
CA GLU A 4 17.15 6.40 -42.00
C GLU A 4 15.81 5.70 -42.22
N GLU A 5 15.76 4.36 -42.16
CA GLU A 5 14.48 3.60 -42.27
C GLU A 5 13.63 3.69 -41.00
N GLU A 6 14.23 4.01 -39.86
CA GLU A 6 13.56 4.20 -38.57
C GLU A 6 12.97 5.61 -38.51
N ASP A 7 13.76 6.64 -38.83
CA ASP A 7 13.30 8.03 -38.91
C ASP A 7 12.15 8.22 -39.92
N LEU A 8 12.16 7.48 -41.03
CA LEU A 8 11.08 7.48 -42.03
C LEU A 8 9.78 6.85 -41.49
N ARG A 9 9.88 5.77 -40.71
CA ARG A 9 8.71 5.13 -40.09
C ARG A 9 8.08 6.00 -39.02
N ASP A 10 8.89 6.59 -38.15
CA ASP A 10 8.43 7.51 -37.12
C ASP A 10 7.75 8.74 -37.73
N LEU A 11 8.26 9.25 -38.85
CA LEU A 11 7.63 10.32 -39.61
C LEU A 11 6.27 9.90 -40.20
N GLU A 12 6.16 8.70 -40.77
CA GLU A 12 4.90 8.17 -41.32
C GLU A 12 3.83 8.00 -40.22
N GLU A 13 4.21 7.48 -39.06
CA GLU A 13 3.31 7.33 -37.90
C GLU A 13 2.87 8.69 -37.34
N PHE A 14 3.82 9.63 -37.20
CA PHE A 14 3.52 10.99 -36.80
C PHE A 14 2.58 11.69 -37.79
N MET A 15 2.80 11.53 -39.10
CA MET A 15 1.92 12.08 -40.14
C MET A 15 0.52 11.45 -40.10
N ALA A 16 0.40 10.15 -39.81
CA ALA A 16 -0.89 9.48 -39.67
C ALA A 16 -1.70 10.02 -38.47
N LEU A 17 -1.05 10.29 -37.33
CA LEU A 17 -1.66 10.86 -36.13
C LEU A 17 -2.18 12.29 -36.34
N VAL A 18 -1.49 13.05 -37.17
CA VAL A 18 -1.70 14.50 -37.34
C VAL A 18 -2.65 14.84 -38.50
N GLN A 19 -3.01 13.86 -39.34
CA GLN A 19 -3.93 14.04 -40.47
C GLN A 19 -5.40 13.80 -40.10
N ASN A 20 -6.12 14.85 -39.68
CA ASN A 20 -7.58 14.89 -39.85
C ASN A 20 -8.10 16.32 -40.08
N GLY A 21 -8.90 16.50 -41.14
CA GLY A 21 -9.68 17.72 -41.42
C GLY A 21 -9.01 18.80 -42.30
N GLU A 22 -9.83 19.64 -42.94
CA GLU A 22 -9.37 20.75 -43.81
C GLU A 22 -8.77 21.94 -43.05
N GLN A 23 -9.10 22.11 -41.76
CA GLN A 23 -8.51 23.09 -40.85
C GLN A 23 -7.97 22.39 -39.60
N ARG A 24 -6.69 22.60 -39.31
CA ARG A 24 -5.96 21.89 -38.25
C ARG A 24 -5.61 22.87 -37.11
N HIS A 25 -5.95 22.51 -35.89
CA HIS A 25 -5.64 23.28 -34.68
C HIS A 25 -4.98 22.35 -33.67
N TYR A 26 -3.71 22.62 -33.34
CA TYR A 26 -2.97 21.89 -32.31
C TYR A 26 -2.88 22.73 -31.06
N MET A 27 -3.29 22.16 -29.93
CA MET A 27 -3.06 22.76 -28.62
C MET A 27 -1.69 22.30 -28.14
N VAL A 28 -0.81 23.25 -27.87
CA VAL A 28 0.58 22.99 -27.47
C VAL A 28 0.89 23.79 -26.22
N GLN A 29 1.68 23.20 -25.34
CA GLN A 29 2.23 23.89 -24.19
C GLN A 29 3.51 24.61 -24.61
N GLU A 30 3.57 25.93 -24.42
CA GLU A 30 4.71 26.75 -24.84
C GLU A 30 5.90 26.62 -23.88
N LYS A 31 5.62 26.45 -22.57
CA LYS A 31 6.65 26.36 -21.52
C LYS A 31 6.31 25.30 -20.48
N MET A 32 7.33 24.62 -19.98
CA MET A 32 7.25 23.74 -18.82
C MET A 32 8.27 24.19 -17.78
N MET A 33 7.83 24.44 -16.54
CA MET A 33 8.69 24.92 -15.44
C MET A 33 9.52 26.19 -15.77
N GLY A 34 9.04 27.03 -16.68
CA GLY A 34 9.71 28.28 -17.09
C GLY A 34 10.65 28.13 -18.29
N ASP A 35 10.98 26.89 -18.69
CA ASP A 35 11.78 26.59 -19.87
C ASP A 35 10.91 26.44 -21.12
N ASP A 36 11.41 26.90 -22.26
CA ASP A 36 10.74 26.79 -23.55
C ASP A 36 10.71 25.33 -24.01
N LEU A 37 9.55 24.85 -24.43
CA LEU A 37 9.41 23.51 -24.99
C LEU A 37 9.76 23.53 -26.49
N ASN A 38 10.72 22.69 -26.86
CA ASN A 38 11.11 22.52 -28.26
C ASN A 38 10.15 21.53 -28.95
N PRO A 39 9.62 21.86 -30.14
CA PRO A 39 8.82 20.93 -30.92
C PRO A 39 9.65 19.73 -31.40
N THR A 40 8.97 18.61 -31.63
CA THR A 40 9.58 17.46 -32.34
C THR A 40 10.04 17.88 -33.74
N LEU A 41 11.15 17.31 -34.21
CA LEU A 41 11.71 17.61 -35.53
C LEU A 41 10.72 17.31 -36.67
N PHE A 42 9.85 16.32 -36.50
CA PHE A 42 8.83 15.97 -37.48
C PHE A 42 7.78 17.07 -37.70
N LEU A 43 7.64 18.01 -36.74
CA LEU A 43 6.75 19.16 -36.91
C LEU A 43 7.25 20.09 -38.02
N ASN A 44 8.58 20.17 -38.22
CA ASN A 44 9.20 20.96 -39.29
C ASN A 44 8.93 20.38 -40.68
N GLU A 45 8.56 19.11 -40.79
CA GLU A 45 8.14 18.50 -42.06
C GLU A 45 6.68 18.86 -42.41
N LEU A 46 5.90 19.37 -41.45
CA LEU A 46 4.49 19.74 -41.65
C LEU A 46 4.27 21.23 -41.99
N VAL A 47 5.28 22.05 -41.78
CA VAL A 47 5.26 23.49 -42.04
C VAL A 47 6.45 23.87 -42.91
N ASP A 48 6.27 24.82 -43.83
CA ASP A 48 7.34 25.27 -44.73
C ASP A 48 8.41 26.15 -44.01
N GLU A 49 8.39 26.21 -42.68
CA GLU A 49 9.23 27.07 -41.84
C GLU A 49 9.93 26.25 -40.73
N GLU A 50 11.18 26.58 -40.41
CA GLU A 50 11.93 25.94 -39.34
C GLU A 50 11.39 26.43 -37.97
N ILE A 51 10.70 25.57 -37.23
CA ILE A 51 10.21 25.84 -35.89
C ILE A 51 11.26 25.38 -34.88
N ARG A 52 11.78 26.31 -34.08
CA ARG A 52 12.70 26.01 -32.97
C ARG A 52 12.00 26.04 -31.63
N SER A 53 10.92 26.81 -31.52
CA SER A 53 10.03 26.88 -30.37
C SER A 53 8.59 27.05 -30.84
N PHE A 54 7.62 26.58 -30.05
CA PHE A 54 6.20 26.85 -30.32
C PHE A 54 5.87 28.36 -30.36
N SER A 55 6.72 29.22 -29.79
CA SER A 55 6.60 30.68 -29.88
C SER A 55 6.89 31.25 -31.28
N ASP A 56 7.56 30.48 -32.15
CA ASP A 56 7.86 30.90 -33.52
C ASP A 56 6.60 30.90 -34.41
N LEU A 57 5.57 30.13 -34.01
CA LEU A 57 4.30 30.09 -34.72
C LEU A 57 3.34 31.18 -34.23
N PRO A 58 2.55 31.80 -35.14
CA PRO A 58 1.60 32.83 -34.74
C PRO A 58 0.51 32.24 -33.84
N PRO A 59 0.37 32.71 -32.58
CA PRO A 59 -0.62 32.17 -31.66
C PRO A 59 -2.01 32.56 -32.14
N LYS A 60 -2.82 31.58 -32.52
CA LYS A 60 -4.25 31.79 -32.72
C LYS A 60 -4.91 31.85 -31.35
N ARG A 61 -5.12 33.06 -30.82
CA ARG A 61 -5.95 33.26 -29.63
C ARG A 61 -7.38 32.83 -29.94
N CYS A 62 -7.74 31.61 -29.59
CA CYS A 62 -9.13 31.21 -29.48
C CYS A 62 -9.73 32.00 -28.32
N LYS A 63 -10.36 33.14 -28.62
CA LYS A 63 -11.25 33.76 -27.64
C LYS A 63 -12.32 32.71 -27.34
N ARG A 64 -12.51 32.41 -26.06
CA ARG A 64 -13.74 31.76 -25.60
C ARG A 64 -14.88 32.52 -26.28
N TYR A 65 -15.86 31.82 -26.84
CA TYR A 65 -17.14 32.47 -27.06
C TYR A 65 -17.57 32.94 -25.68
N GLU A 66 -17.34 34.22 -25.37
CA GLU A 66 -18.11 34.94 -24.38
C GLU A 66 -19.51 34.99 -24.98
N SER A 67 -20.23 33.87 -24.86
CA SER A 67 -21.68 33.91 -24.96
C SER A 67 -22.07 34.98 -23.96
N GLY A 68 -22.66 36.08 -24.43
CA GLY A 68 -23.15 37.20 -23.61
C GLY A 68 -24.29 36.83 -22.66
N ALA A 69 -24.34 35.57 -22.22
CA ALA A 69 -24.86 35.27 -20.91
C ALA A 69 -23.89 35.91 -19.91
N GLU A 70 -24.33 37.02 -19.32
CA GLU A 70 -23.95 37.31 -17.94
C GLU A 70 -23.90 35.97 -17.20
N LEU A 71 -22.84 35.71 -16.45
CA LEU A 71 -22.80 34.62 -15.47
C LEU A 71 -23.94 34.90 -14.48
N SER A 72 -25.19 34.62 -14.86
CA SER A 72 -26.24 34.40 -13.90
C SER A 72 -25.66 33.31 -13.02
N GLY A 73 -25.52 33.56 -11.72
CA GLY A 73 -25.06 32.55 -10.77
C GLY A 73 -26.01 31.35 -10.68
N GLU A 74 -26.93 31.20 -11.63
CA GLU A 74 -27.83 30.08 -11.81
C GLU A 74 -27.01 28.97 -12.48
N GLY A 75 -26.52 28.04 -11.67
CA GLY A 75 -26.02 26.77 -12.16
C GLY A 75 -27.09 26.02 -12.95
N PHE A 76 -26.71 24.87 -13.53
CA PHE A 76 -27.68 24.01 -14.21
C PHE A 76 -28.90 23.75 -13.33
N GLU A 77 -30.11 23.87 -13.92
CA GLU A 77 -31.35 23.52 -13.22
C GLU A 77 -31.27 22.07 -12.76
N THR A 78 -31.19 21.87 -11.45
CA THR A 78 -31.28 20.54 -10.83
C THR A 78 -32.68 20.00 -11.01
N ARG A 79 -32.82 18.90 -11.75
CA ARG A 79 -34.05 18.12 -11.79
C ARG A 79 -33.97 17.07 -10.70
N GLU A 80 -34.91 17.11 -9.76
CA GLU A 80 -35.08 16.02 -8.80
C GLU A 80 -35.52 14.77 -9.59
N HIS A 81 -34.67 13.75 -9.56
CA HIS A 81 -35.02 12.42 -10.02
C HIS A 81 -35.51 11.61 -8.82
N ASP A 82 -36.70 11.02 -8.95
CA ASP A 82 -37.31 10.13 -7.96
C ASP A 82 -36.64 8.76 -8.06
N SER A 83 -35.38 8.70 -7.62
CA SER A 83 -34.58 7.47 -7.53
C SER A 83 -34.20 7.27 -6.07
N GLU A 84 -34.61 6.15 -5.48
CA GLU A 84 -34.10 5.72 -4.18
C GLU A 84 -32.60 5.50 -4.32
N MET A 85 -31.80 6.19 -3.51
CA MET A 85 -30.35 5.95 -3.48
C MET A 85 -30.07 4.72 -2.65
N ASP A 86 -29.37 3.75 -3.24
CA ASP A 86 -28.89 2.59 -2.50
C ASP A 86 -27.92 3.04 -1.40
N VAL A 87 -28.14 2.52 -0.19
CA VAL A 87 -27.25 2.71 0.96
C VAL A 87 -26.02 1.84 0.79
N VAL A 88 -24.84 2.45 0.89
CA VAL A 88 -23.57 1.73 0.91
C VAL A 88 -23.35 1.19 2.32
N ASN A 89 -23.41 -0.13 2.47
CA ASN A 89 -23.19 -0.80 3.76
C ASN A 89 -21.81 -1.46 3.85
N LEU A 90 -21.08 -1.58 2.74
CA LEU A 90 -19.80 -2.28 2.68
C LEU A 90 -18.77 -1.44 1.93
N ILE A 91 -17.58 -1.29 2.51
CA ILE A 91 -16.44 -0.59 1.90
C ILE A 91 -15.20 -1.50 1.82
N SER A 92 -14.46 -1.43 0.71
CA SER A 92 -13.18 -2.11 0.59
C SER A 92 -12.04 -1.25 1.13
N GLN A 93 -10.88 -1.87 1.36
CA GLN A 93 -9.65 -1.18 1.74
C GLN A 93 -9.28 -0.03 0.78
N SER A 94 -9.35 -0.26 -0.54
CA SER A 94 -8.95 0.71 -1.55
C SER A 94 -9.93 1.88 -1.58
N SER A 95 -11.23 1.58 -1.59
CA SER A 95 -12.30 2.56 -1.48
C SER A 95 -12.19 3.40 -0.21
N LEU A 96 -11.88 2.78 0.94
CA LEU A 96 -11.72 3.49 2.21
C LEU A 96 -10.51 4.43 2.19
N ASN A 97 -9.36 3.98 1.69
CA ASN A 97 -8.19 4.84 1.53
C ASN A 97 -8.49 6.04 0.63
N THR A 98 -9.10 5.81 -0.54
CA THR A 98 -9.45 6.89 -1.46
C THR A 98 -10.44 7.84 -0.82
N PHE A 99 -11.49 7.34 -0.18
CA PHE A 99 -12.52 8.16 0.45
C PHE A 99 -11.96 9.05 1.57
N VAL A 100 -11.15 8.47 2.46
CA VAL A 100 -10.52 9.21 3.57
C VAL A 100 -9.54 10.26 3.06
N ARG A 101 -8.77 9.93 2.01
CA ARG A 101 -7.86 10.88 1.35
C ARG A 101 -8.62 12.01 0.67
N SER A 102 -9.68 11.69 -0.06
CA SER A 102 -10.47 12.64 -0.84
C SER A 102 -11.82 12.01 -1.22
N PRO A 103 -12.92 12.43 -0.56
CA PRO A 103 -14.26 11.96 -0.90
C PRO A 103 -14.62 12.20 -2.37
N LYS A 104 -14.08 13.27 -2.97
CA LYS A 104 -14.29 13.60 -4.37
C LYS A 104 -13.51 12.68 -5.32
N GLU A 105 -12.33 12.23 -4.92
CA GLU A 105 -11.56 11.25 -5.71
C GLU A 105 -12.30 9.92 -5.71
N TYR A 106 -12.80 9.49 -4.54
CA TYR A 106 -13.68 8.32 -4.43
C TYR A 106 -14.89 8.41 -5.39
N LEU A 107 -15.55 9.58 -5.48
CA LEU A 107 -16.65 9.77 -6.42
C LEU A 107 -16.21 9.59 -7.89
N PHE A 108 -15.00 10.03 -8.26
CA PHE A 108 -14.52 9.89 -9.63
C PHE A 108 -14.08 8.46 -9.95
N ASP A 109 -13.45 7.75 -9.02
CA ASP A 109 -13.09 6.33 -9.17
C ASP A 109 -14.33 5.47 -9.48
N GLU A 110 -15.49 5.81 -8.91
CA GLU A 110 -16.75 5.09 -9.16
C GLU A 110 -17.37 5.38 -10.54
N VAL A 111 -16.92 6.43 -11.23
CA VAL A 111 -17.53 6.93 -12.48
C VAL A 111 -16.59 6.81 -13.69
N VAL A 112 -15.28 6.86 -13.46
CA VAL A 112 -14.26 6.87 -14.52
C VAL A 112 -13.61 5.49 -14.59
N GLU A 113 -13.63 4.88 -15.78
CA GLU A 113 -12.80 3.70 -16.05
C GLU A 113 -11.35 4.13 -16.24
N GLU A 114 -10.45 3.63 -15.38
CA GLU A 114 -9.02 3.85 -15.54
C GLU A 114 -8.44 3.00 -16.68
N PRO A 115 -7.50 3.54 -17.48
CA PRO A 115 -6.84 2.77 -18.52
C PRO A 115 -5.93 1.70 -17.89
N ASP A 116 -5.94 0.49 -18.47
CA ASP A 116 -5.02 -0.61 -18.13
C ASP A 116 -3.57 -0.15 -18.20
N GLN A 117 -2.93 0.08 -17.04
CA GLN A 117 -1.51 0.40 -16.98
C GLN A 117 -0.65 -0.88 -17.07
N SER A 118 0.48 -0.81 -17.77
CA SER A 118 1.39 -1.95 -17.94
C SER A 118 1.91 -2.54 -16.62
N GLN A 119 2.08 -1.70 -15.60
CA GLN A 119 2.49 -2.12 -14.25
C GLN A 119 1.40 -2.95 -13.54
N LEU A 120 0.12 -2.61 -13.74
CA LEU A 120 -1.01 -3.38 -13.20
C LEU A 120 -1.08 -4.76 -13.84
N ARG A 121 -0.84 -4.84 -15.16
CA ARG A 121 -0.76 -6.13 -15.86
C ARG A 121 0.41 -6.98 -15.37
N LYS A 122 1.59 -6.38 -15.17
CA LYS A 122 2.75 -7.09 -14.61
C LYS A 122 2.45 -7.65 -13.21
N GLY A 123 1.89 -6.82 -12.32
CA GLY A 123 1.47 -7.25 -10.99
C GLY A 123 0.49 -8.43 -11.07
N LYS A 124 -0.56 -8.31 -11.89
CA LYS A 124 -1.55 -9.37 -12.10
C LYS A 124 -0.93 -10.71 -12.52
N LEU A 125 0.09 -10.70 -13.38
CA LEU A 125 0.81 -11.93 -13.76
C LEU A 125 1.47 -12.62 -12.58
N TYR A 126 2.08 -11.86 -11.65
CA TYR A 126 2.65 -12.43 -10.43
C TYR A 126 1.59 -12.99 -9.50
N HIS A 127 0.45 -12.31 -9.32
CA HIS A 127 -0.68 -12.82 -8.54
C HIS A 127 -1.22 -14.13 -9.12
N HIS A 128 -1.47 -14.16 -10.43
CA HIS A 128 -1.90 -15.38 -11.12
C HIS A 128 -0.90 -16.52 -10.91
N TYR A 129 0.39 -16.22 -10.95
CA TYR A 129 1.42 -17.23 -10.72
C TYR A 129 1.43 -17.71 -9.27
N ALA A 130 1.32 -16.81 -8.30
CA ALA A 130 1.29 -17.14 -6.88
C ALA A 130 0.09 -18.04 -6.55
N GLU A 131 -1.10 -17.68 -7.03
CA GLU A 131 -2.31 -18.52 -6.94
C GLU A 131 -2.07 -19.89 -7.58
N PHE A 132 -1.56 -19.92 -8.81
CA PHE A 132 -1.35 -21.18 -9.53
C PHE A 132 -0.35 -22.08 -8.82
N TYR A 133 0.77 -21.52 -8.35
CA TYR A 133 1.81 -22.26 -7.65
C TYR A 133 1.31 -22.81 -6.32
N ALA A 134 0.58 -22.01 -5.55
CA ALA A 134 0.08 -22.44 -4.25
C ALA A 134 -0.83 -23.66 -4.40
N ASN A 135 -1.74 -23.63 -5.39
CA ASN A 135 -2.69 -24.72 -5.67
C ASN A 135 -2.09 -25.91 -6.43
N TYR A 136 -1.10 -25.70 -7.30
CA TYR A 136 -0.54 -26.73 -8.19
C TYR A 136 1.01 -26.77 -8.21
N PRO A 137 1.69 -26.85 -7.06
CA PRO A 137 3.15 -26.77 -7.00
C PRO A 137 3.83 -27.93 -7.74
N GLU A 138 3.20 -29.12 -7.77
CA GLU A 138 3.73 -30.29 -8.48
C GLU A 138 3.76 -30.12 -10.00
N ILE A 139 2.89 -29.26 -10.55
CA ILE A 139 2.89 -28.93 -11.98
C ILE A 139 4.07 -28.04 -12.29
N VAL A 140 4.32 -27.04 -11.44
CA VAL A 140 5.45 -26.12 -11.57
C VAL A 140 6.77 -26.90 -11.47
N GLU A 141 6.91 -27.78 -10.48
CA GLU A 141 8.09 -28.64 -10.33
C GLU A 141 8.34 -29.51 -11.58
N LYS A 142 7.27 -30.11 -12.15
CA LYS A 142 7.38 -30.98 -13.32
C LYS A 142 7.70 -30.22 -14.62
N ARG A 143 7.15 -29.02 -14.79
CA ARG A 143 7.28 -28.25 -16.04
C ARG A 143 8.49 -27.33 -16.03
N GLY A 144 8.95 -26.94 -14.84
CA GLY A 144 10.01 -25.96 -14.63
C GLY A 144 9.51 -24.52 -14.70
N ARG A 145 10.07 -23.66 -13.84
CA ARG A 145 9.76 -22.22 -13.76
C ARG A 145 9.90 -21.48 -15.08
N GLY A 146 10.91 -21.83 -15.89
CA GLY A 146 11.16 -21.18 -17.19
C GLY A 146 9.97 -21.21 -18.16
N LEU A 147 9.10 -22.22 -18.09
CA LEU A 147 7.86 -22.23 -18.88
C LEU A 147 6.91 -21.09 -18.48
N PHE A 148 6.80 -20.82 -17.19
CA PHE A 148 5.92 -19.78 -16.66
C PHE A 148 6.47 -18.40 -16.97
N VAL A 149 7.79 -18.22 -16.87
CA VAL A 149 8.48 -17.00 -17.32
C VAL A 149 8.23 -16.74 -18.81
N GLU A 150 8.36 -17.77 -19.67
CA GLU A 150 8.07 -17.64 -21.10
C GLU A 150 6.62 -17.19 -21.36
N ILE A 151 5.66 -17.78 -20.63
CA ILE A 151 4.24 -17.40 -20.72
C ILE A 151 4.03 -15.93 -20.30
N MET A 152 4.64 -15.50 -19.19
CA MET A 152 4.56 -14.11 -18.72
C MET A 152 5.18 -13.12 -19.72
N LEU A 153 6.32 -13.47 -20.31
CA LEU A 153 6.98 -12.66 -21.34
C LEU A 153 6.09 -12.52 -22.59
N GLN A 154 5.45 -13.60 -23.03
CA GLN A 154 4.52 -13.54 -24.17
C GLN A 154 3.32 -12.62 -23.90
N GLU A 155 2.83 -12.58 -22.65
CA GLU A 155 1.69 -11.74 -22.27
C GLU A 155 2.08 -10.26 -22.14
N ILE A 156 3.29 -9.96 -21.65
CA ILE A 156 3.76 -8.58 -21.46
C ILE A 156 4.35 -7.99 -22.75
N ALA A 157 4.86 -8.80 -23.69
CA ALA A 157 5.54 -8.34 -24.90
C ALA A 157 4.76 -7.31 -25.74
N PRO A 158 3.42 -7.38 -25.90
CA PRO A 158 2.68 -6.38 -26.68
C PRO A 158 2.66 -4.97 -26.08
N ILE A 159 3.05 -4.81 -24.81
CA ILE A 159 2.92 -3.56 -24.05
C ILE A 159 4.26 -3.01 -23.53
N VAL A 160 5.37 -3.68 -23.83
CA VAL A 160 6.72 -3.26 -23.43
C VAL A 160 7.66 -3.22 -24.63
N ASP A 161 8.75 -2.46 -24.50
CA ASP A 161 9.83 -2.44 -25.48
C ASP A 161 10.55 -3.80 -25.52
N GLU A 162 10.94 -4.25 -26.71
CA GLU A 162 11.72 -5.47 -26.92
C GLU A 162 13.02 -5.44 -26.12
N LEU A 163 13.64 -4.26 -25.98
CA LEU A 163 14.86 -4.07 -25.18
C LEU A 163 14.63 -4.29 -23.67
N ALA A 164 13.40 -4.20 -23.18
CA ALA A 164 13.06 -4.44 -21.78
C ALA A 164 12.81 -5.91 -21.48
N LEU A 165 12.60 -6.77 -22.50
CA LEU A 165 12.23 -8.17 -22.31
C LEU A 165 13.31 -8.98 -21.58
N ASP A 166 14.59 -8.78 -21.91
CA ASP A 166 15.71 -9.46 -21.23
C ASP A 166 15.77 -9.13 -19.73
N THR A 167 15.46 -7.87 -19.38
CA THR A 167 15.42 -7.43 -17.98
C THR A 167 14.20 -8.03 -17.27
N LEU A 168 13.05 -8.04 -17.93
CA LEU A 168 11.82 -8.64 -17.42
C LEU A 168 11.93 -10.15 -17.23
N GLU A 169 12.66 -10.86 -18.10
CA GLU A 169 12.91 -12.30 -17.94
C GLU A 169 13.61 -12.58 -16.62
N THR A 170 14.66 -11.81 -16.31
CA THR A 170 15.40 -11.93 -15.05
C THR A 170 14.54 -11.53 -13.85
N GLU A 171 13.77 -10.45 -13.98
CA GLU A 171 12.85 -9.98 -12.94
C GLU A 171 11.80 -11.06 -12.61
N PHE A 172 11.17 -11.63 -13.64
CA PHE A 172 10.19 -12.71 -13.49
C PHE A 172 10.83 -13.93 -12.82
N GLU A 173 11.98 -14.41 -13.30
CA GLU A 173 12.65 -15.59 -12.73
C GLU A 173 12.93 -15.41 -11.22
N ILE A 174 13.41 -14.23 -10.81
CA ILE A 174 13.66 -13.90 -9.39
C ILE A 174 12.34 -13.84 -8.62
N GLY A 175 11.36 -13.09 -9.11
CA GLY A 175 10.07 -12.91 -8.44
C GLY A 175 9.32 -14.22 -8.24
N LEU A 176 9.25 -15.06 -9.28
CA LEU A 176 8.62 -16.38 -9.19
C LEU A 176 9.34 -17.28 -8.18
N ARG A 177 10.68 -17.34 -8.19
CA ARG A 177 11.45 -18.11 -7.21
C ARG A 177 11.22 -17.62 -5.76
N ASN A 178 11.13 -16.32 -5.57
CA ASN A 178 10.85 -15.73 -4.26
C ASN A 178 9.46 -16.11 -3.76
N ILE A 179 8.45 -16.05 -4.64
CA ILE A 179 7.08 -16.51 -4.37
C ILE A 179 7.08 -17.99 -3.99
N GLU A 180 7.71 -18.85 -4.80
CA GLU A 180 7.80 -20.30 -4.53
C GLU A 180 8.37 -20.57 -3.13
N THR A 181 9.53 -19.99 -2.85
CA THR A 181 10.24 -20.15 -1.58
C THR A 181 9.42 -19.62 -0.40
N PHE A 182 8.71 -18.51 -0.58
CA PHE A 182 7.90 -17.92 0.49
C PHE A 182 6.65 -18.75 0.77
N VAL A 183 5.95 -19.22 -0.26
CA VAL A 183 4.76 -20.09 -0.13
C VAL A 183 5.14 -21.40 0.55
N ASP A 184 6.21 -22.07 0.10
CA ASP A 184 6.67 -23.35 0.67
C ASP A 184 6.99 -23.27 2.17
N ASN A 185 7.43 -22.11 2.65
CA ASN A 185 7.81 -21.92 4.05
C ASN A 185 6.65 -21.48 4.95
N ASN A 186 5.58 -20.91 4.41
CA ASN A 186 4.53 -20.25 5.20
C ASN A 186 3.13 -20.85 5.04
N LEU A 187 2.82 -21.51 3.92
CA LEU A 187 1.49 -22.05 3.66
C LEU A 187 1.25 -23.36 4.43
N ASP A 188 0.23 -23.37 5.28
CA ASP A 188 -0.34 -24.59 5.86
C ASP A 188 -1.57 -25.00 5.05
N LYS A 189 -1.49 -26.14 4.34
CA LYS A 189 -2.57 -26.66 3.49
C LYS A 189 -3.79 -27.15 4.28
N ASP A 190 -3.63 -27.43 5.58
CA ASP A 190 -4.74 -27.87 6.45
C ASP A 190 -5.43 -26.68 7.14
N THR A 191 -5.19 -25.46 6.66
CA THR A 191 -5.74 -24.21 7.21
C THR A 191 -7.26 -24.16 7.13
N ASN A 192 -7.88 -23.68 8.22
CA ASN A 192 -9.29 -23.34 8.22
C ASN A 192 -9.55 -22.02 7.48
N ILE A 193 -10.50 -22.06 6.55
CA ILE A 193 -10.90 -20.95 5.68
C ILE A 193 -12.36 -20.50 5.95
N ASP A 194 -12.91 -20.89 7.10
CA ASP A 194 -14.24 -20.46 7.55
C ASP A 194 -14.38 -18.92 7.45
N GLY A 195 -15.52 -18.48 6.92
CA GLY A 195 -15.81 -17.07 6.65
C GLY A 195 -15.40 -16.60 5.25
N TYR A 196 -14.53 -17.32 4.55
CA TYR A 196 -14.10 -16.93 3.21
C TYR A 196 -14.86 -17.68 2.12
N GLN A 197 -15.00 -17.04 0.96
CA GLN A 197 -15.65 -17.61 -0.21
C GLN A 197 -14.76 -17.47 -1.42
N TYR A 198 -14.59 -18.58 -2.16
CA TYR A 198 -14.01 -18.50 -3.50
C TYR A 198 -15.01 -17.82 -4.44
N THR A 199 -14.53 -16.89 -5.24
CA THR A 199 -15.34 -16.25 -6.28
C THR A 199 -14.74 -16.56 -7.64
N GLU A 200 -15.55 -17.09 -8.55
CA GLU A 200 -15.20 -17.34 -9.98
C GLU A 200 -14.90 -16.04 -10.77
N LYS A 201 -14.72 -14.91 -10.10
CA LYS A 201 -14.54 -13.59 -10.74
C LYS A 201 -13.10 -13.30 -11.16
N LEU A 202 -12.13 -14.10 -10.71
CA LEU A 202 -10.72 -13.87 -10.95
C LEU A 202 -10.17 -14.94 -11.89
N ASP A 203 -10.34 -14.71 -13.20
CA ASP A 203 -9.75 -15.56 -14.24
C ASP A 203 -8.23 -15.64 -14.06
N ASN A 204 -7.71 -16.84 -13.83
CA ASN A 204 -6.29 -17.11 -13.72
C ASN A 204 -5.73 -17.63 -15.05
N MET A 205 -4.92 -16.78 -15.69
CA MET A 205 -4.30 -17.08 -17.00
C MET A 205 -3.55 -18.42 -17.05
N PHE A 206 -2.88 -18.84 -15.97
CA PHE A 206 -2.13 -20.10 -15.98
C PHE A 206 -3.06 -21.31 -15.88
N SER A 207 -4.12 -21.20 -15.08
CA SER A 207 -5.17 -22.22 -15.00
C SER A 207 -5.83 -22.43 -16.36
N ASP A 208 -6.17 -21.34 -17.05
CA ASP A 208 -6.71 -21.37 -18.41
C ASP A 208 -5.75 -22.03 -19.41
N ARG A 209 -4.50 -21.53 -19.50
CA ARG A 209 -3.52 -22.03 -20.47
C ARG A 209 -3.15 -23.50 -20.23
N LEU A 210 -3.21 -23.97 -18.98
CA LEU A 210 -2.87 -25.34 -18.61
C LEU A 210 -4.11 -26.24 -18.43
N ASN A 211 -5.31 -25.72 -18.69
CA ASN A 211 -6.60 -26.40 -18.57
C ASN A 211 -6.75 -27.07 -17.20
N LYS A 212 -6.58 -26.26 -16.15
CA LYS A 212 -6.74 -26.63 -14.75
C LYS A 212 -7.99 -25.98 -14.19
N GLU A 213 -8.64 -26.68 -13.26
CA GLU A 213 -9.80 -26.12 -12.60
C GLU A 213 -9.34 -25.01 -11.67
N GLU A 214 -10.00 -23.85 -11.74
CA GLU A 214 -9.79 -22.78 -10.78
C GLU A 214 -10.52 -23.15 -9.50
N LYS A 215 -9.85 -23.94 -8.69
CA LYS A 215 -10.24 -24.21 -7.31
C LYS A 215 -9.12 -23.72 -6.45
N SER A 216 -9.36 -22.57 -5.87
CA SER A 216 -8.53 -22.08 -4.78
C SER A 216 -9.22 -22.39 -3.46
N GLU A 217 -8.48 -23.02 -2.56
CA GLU A 217 -8.91 -23.20 -1.18
C GLU A 217 -8.41 -22.05 -0.29
N TYR A 218 -7.29 -21.40 -0.61
CA TYR A 218 -6.63 -20.42 0.27
C TYR A 218 -6.09 -19.17 -0.43
N THR A 219 -6.18 -19.07 -1.76
CA THR A 219 -5.78 -17.88 -2.54
C THR A 219 -6.96 -17.12 -3.14
N GLU A 220 -6.81 -15.82 -3.36
CA GLU A 220 -7.84 -14.97 -4.01
C GLU A 220 -9.23 -15.09 -3.35
N MET A 221 -9.24 -15.22 -2.03
CA MET A 221 -10.45 -15.50 -1.25
C MET A 221 -11.20 -14.22 -0.90
N TRP A 222 -12.50 -14.18 -1.21
CA TRP A 222 -13.38 -13.06 -0.92
C TRP A 222 -13.97 -13.15 0.49
N PHE A 223 -14.16 -12.00 1.13
CA PHE A 223 -15.01 -11.87 2.30
C PHE A 223 -15.89 -10.61 2.24
N GLU A 224 -17.03 -10.69 2.93
CA GLU A 224 -17.91 -9.57 3.22
C GLU A 224 -18.45 -9.73 4.65
N ASP A 225 -18.45 -8.64 5.40
CA ASP A 225 -18.97 -8.59 6.75
C ASP A 225 -19.86 -7.35 6.91
N GLY A 226 -21.16 -7.60 7.02
CA GLY A 226 -22.17 -6.55 7.15
C GLY A 226 -22.23 -5.89 8.52
N ASP A 227 -21.75 -6.57 9.56
CA ASP A 227 -21.72 -6.03 10.92
C ASP A 227 -20.50 -5.11 11.10
N LEU A 228 -19.38 -5.43 10.44
CA LEU A 228 -18.18 -4.59 10.38
C LEU A 228 -18.20 -3.55 9.25
N GLY A 229 -19.09 -3.71 8.27
CA GLY A 229 -19.20 -2.82 7.11
C GLY A 229 -18.05 -2.93 6.11
N VAL A 230 -17.32 -4.06 6.08
CA VAL A 230 -16.09 -4.22 5.27
C VAL A 230 -16.19 -5.38 4.29
N LYS A 231 -15.41 -5.29 3.21
CA LYS A 231 -15.25 -6.36 2.21
C LYS A 231 -13.85 -6.36 1.62
N GLY A 232 -13.38 -7.50 1.10
CA GLY A 232 -12.04 -7.56 0.50
C GLY A 232 -11.68 -8.90 -0.13
N TYR A 233 -10.56 -8.91 -0.84
CA TYR A 233 -9.91 -10.11 -1.40
C TYR A 233 -8.60 -10.35 -0.66
N VAL A 234 -8.38 -11.58 -0.23
CA VAL A 234 -7.13 -12.04 0.39
C VAL A 234 -6.33 -12.81 -0.65
N ASP A 235 -5.11 -12.36 -0.95
CA ASP A 235 -4.27 -13.06 -1.92
C ASP A 235 -3.88 -14.46 -1.45
N LEU A 236 -3.47 -14.61 -0.18
CA LEU A 236 -3.15 -15.90 0.42
C LEU A 236 -3.51 -15.95 1.92
N ILE A 237 -4.25 -16.98 2.31
CA ILE A 237 -4.49 -17.40 3.69
C ILE A 237 -3.41 -18.43 4.05
N ALA A 238 -2.30 -17.97 4.65
CA ALA A 238 -1.19 -18.86 5.01
C ALA A 238 -1.57 -19.82 6.14
N THR A 239 -2.23 -19.27 7.16
CA THR A 239 -2.83 -20.02 8.26
C THR A 239 -4.15 -19.37 8.67
N GLY A 240 -4.94 -20.04 9.51
CA GLY A 240 -6.16 -19.44 10.09
C GLY A 240 -5.91 -18.20 10.96
N ARG A 241 -4.64 -17.78 11.13
CA ARG A 241 -4.24 -16.61 11.92
C ARG A 241 -3.27 -15.70 11.16
N HIS A 242 -2.99 -15.98 9.89
CA HIS A 242 -1.95 -15.31 9.13
C HIS A 242 -2.37 -15.13 7.67
N LEU A 243 -2.53 -13.88 7.26
CA LEU A 243 -2.84 -13.50 5.88
C LEU A 243 -1.62 -12.88 5.22
N ILE A 244 -1.46 -13.13 3.93
CA ILE A 244 -0.38 -12.62 3.10
C ILE A 244 -0.99 -11.88 1.92
N ASP A 245 -0.39 -10.73 1.62
CA ASP A 245 -0.65 -9.95 0.42
C ASP A 245 0.66 -9.76 -0.36
N TYR A 246 0.60 -10.05 -1.66
CA TYR A 246 1.73 -9.98 -2.58
C TYR A 246 1.86 -8.57 -3.14
N LYS A 247 3.05 -7.97 -3.03
CA LYS A 247 3.32 -6.63 -3.57
C LYS A 247 4.45 -6.68 -4.59
N SER A 248 4.13 -6.29 -5.83
CA SER A 248 5.11 -6.11 -6.90
C SER A 248 5.90 -4.80 -6.79
N GLY A 249 5.45 -3.87 -5.94
CA GLY A 249 6.16 -2.62 -5.64
C GLY A 249 7.17 -2.80 -4.52
N SER A 250 8.11 -1.86 -4.37
CA SER A 250 9.19 -1.97 -3.39
C SER A 250 8.81 -1.56 -1.95
N THR A 251 9.47 -2.14 -0.95
CA THR A 251 9.48 -1.66 0.46
C THR A 251 10.01 -0.25 0.60
N ASP A 252 10.78 0.29 -0.35
CA ASP A 252 11.19 1.70 -0.31
C ASP A 252 10.01 2.68 -0.46
N SER A 253 8.80 2.17 -0.73
CA SER A 253 7.60 2.97 -0.64
C SER A 253 7.45 3.60 0.75
N LYS A 254 7.09 4.89 0.78
CA LYS A 254 6.80 5.60 2.03
C LYS A 254 5.60 5.00 2.80
N MET A 255 4.84 4.07 2.20
CA MET A 255 3.56 3.60 2.71
C MET A 255 3.54 2.15 3.22
N SER A 256 4.44 1.28 2.77
CA SER A 256 4.50 -0.14 3.19
C SER A 256 5.86 -0.61 3.69
N GLY A 257 6.89 0.24 3.65
CA GLY A 257 8.28 -0.17 3.92
C GLY A 257 8.64 -0.58 5.35
N SER A 258 7.73 -0.46 6.30
CA SER A 258 7.96 -0.96 7.66
C SER A 258 6.66 -1.11 8.42
N ALA A 259 6.65 -2.03 9.39
CA ALA A 259 5.55 -2.21 10.33
C ALA A 259 5.17 -0.88 11.02
N TYR A 260 6.18 -0.06 11.35
CA TYR A 260 5.99 1.29 11.88
C TYR A 260 5.06 2.15 11.01
N LYS A 261 5.37 2.25 9.70
CA LYS A 261 4.61 3.07 8.75
C LYS A 261 3.20 2.52 8.57
N LEU A 262 3.05 1.20 8.51
CA LEU A 262 1.75 0.54 8.35
C LEU A 262 0.81 0.88 9.51
N VAL A 263 1.29 0.78 10.75
CA VAL A 263 0.49 1.11 11.95
C VAL A 263 0.27 2.61 12.09
N SER A 264 1.24 3.46 11.75
CA SER A 264 1.05 4.91 11.83
C SER A 264 0.06 5.42 10.79
N ASN A 265 0.12 4.90 9.56
CA ASN A 265 -0.72 5.34 8.45
C ASN A 265 -2.14 4.73 8.48
N SER A 266 -2.41 3.81 9.40
CA SER A 266 -3.74 3.24 9.61
C SER A 266 -4.44 3.81 10.84
N ASN A 267 -3.74 4.58 11.68
CA ASN A 267 -4.29 5.13 12.91
C ASN A 267 -5.03 6.46 12.63
N PRO A 268 -6.36 6.51 12.79
CA PRO A 268 -7.15 7.72 12.49
C PRO A 268 -6.78 8.94 13.34
N GLU A 269 -6.24 8.76 14.55
CA GLU A 269 -5.93 9.87 15.47
C GLU A 269 -4.65 10.64 15.10
N ILE A 270 -3.74 10.00 14.36
CA ILE A 270 -2.42 10.56 14.01
C ILE A 270 -2.18 10.59 12.50
N LEU A 271 -3.24 10.36 11.71
CA LEU A 271 -3.18 10.38 10.27
C LEU A 271 -2.86 11.79 9.75
N ASP A 272 -1.81 11.93 8.94
CA ASP A 272 -1.34 13.22 8.42
C ASP A 272 -1.86 13.50 6.99
N ASP A 273 -1.70 12.55 6.05
CA ASP A 273 -1.96 12.81 4.62
C ASP A 273 -2.60 11.63 3.86
N LYS A 274 -1.90 10.48 3.75
CA LYS A 274 -2.41 9.28 3.04
C LYS A 274 -2.58 8.09 4.00
N GLY A 275 -3.81 7.59 4.10
CA GLY A 275 -4.14 6.39 4.85
C GLY A 275 -3.68 5.11 4.16
N ASN A 276 -3.31 4.11 4.97
CA ASN A 276 -3.19 2.73 4.52
C ASN A 276 -3.93 1.83 5.51
N PHE A 277 -5.19 1.52 5.21
CA PHE A 277 -6.05 0.73 6.07
C PHE A 277 -6.00 -0.78 5.77
N GLN A 278 -5.06 -1.26 4.97
CA GLN A 278 -5.06 -2.67 4.54
C GLN A 278 -4.88 -3.65 5.69
N ALA A 279 -3.74 -3.62 6.36
CA ALA A 279 -3.52 -4.60 7.41
C ALA A 279 -4.57 -4.52 8.53
N ILE A 280 -4.97 -3.31 8.94
CA ILE A 280 -5.94 -3.16 10.03
C ILE A 280 -7.33 -3.65 9.64
N LEU A 281 -7.80 -3.42 8.41
CA LEU A 281 -9.11 -3.90 7.95
C LEU A 281 -9.14 -5.43 7.91
N TYR A 282 -8.12 -6.04 7.33
CA TYR A 282 -8.06 -7.49 7.19
C TYR A 282 -7.86 -8.19 8.54
N LEU A 283 -7.08 -7.61 9.46
CA LEU A 283 -6.95 -8.11 10.82
C LEU A 283 -8.24 -7.93 11.64
N THR A 284 -9.02 -6.88 11.37
CA THR A 284 -10.33 -6.67 12.01
C THR A 284 -11.30 -7.79 11.61
N TYR A 285 -11.39 -8.09 10.33
CA TYR A 285 -12.19 -9.22 9.85
C TYR A 285 -11.69 -10.56 10.40
N LEU A 286 -10.37 -10.81 10.35
CA LEU A 286 -9.81 -12.06 10.85
C LEU A 286 -10.02 -12.25 12.36
N ARG A 287 -10.08 -11.16 13.13
CA ARG A 287 -10.41 -11.18 14.56
C ARG A 287 -11.84 -11.65 14.84
N ASP A 288 -12.79 -11.34 13.96
CA ASP A 288 -14.17 -11.81 14.11
C ASP A 288 -14.23 -13.35 13.99
N ILE A 289 -13.49 -13.90 13.01
CA ILE A 289 -13.37 -15.36 12.83
C ILE A 289 -12.55 -16.02 13.96
N ASN A 290 -11.43 -15.41 14.36
CA ASN A 290 -10.45 -15.97 15.29
C ASN A 290 -10.26 -15.10 16.53
N SER A 291 -11.34 -14.97 17.31
CA SER A 291 -11.35 -14.11 18.50
C SER A 291 -10.31 -14.55 19.55
N ASP A 292 -9.78 -13.57 20.29
CA ASP A 292 -8.83 -13.76 21.40
C ASP A 292 -7.47 -14.38 21.04
N GLN A 293 -7.11 -14.45 19.76
CA GLN A 293 -5.83 -14.98 19.29
C GLN A 293 -4.92 -13.89 18.72
N LYS A 294 -3.62 -14.19 18.67
CA LYS A 294 -2.67 -13.37 17.91
C LYS A 294 -2.83 -13.66 16.44
N LEU A 295 -2.85 -12.58 15.66
CA LEU A 295 -3.07 -12.61 14.23
C LEU A 295 -1.96 -11.84 13.52
N GLU A 296 -1.63 -12.24 12.30
CA GLU A 296 -0.53 -11.68 11.52
C GLU A 296 -1.04 -11.29 10.12
N PHE A 297 -0.53 -10.17 9.62
CA PHE A 297 -0.71 -9.74 8.25
C PHE A 297 0.64 -9.40 7.66
N THR A 298 1.00 -10.02 6.54
CA THR A 298 2.29 -9.83 5.88
C THR A 298 2.13 -9.25 4.50
N PHE A 299 2.86 -8.16 4.25
CA PHE A 299 3.13 -7.68 2.90
C PHE A 299 4.40 -8.35 2.40
N PHE A 300 4.29 -9.18 1.35
CA PHE A 300 5.43 -9.85 0.74
C PHE A 300 5.84 -9.14 -0.55
N HIS A 301 6.93 -8.39 -0.46
CA HIS A 301 7.52 -7.60 -1.54
C HIS A 301 8.51 -8.45 -2.34
N PHE A 302 7.98 -9.32 -3.19
CA PHE A 302 8.72 -10.40 -3.84
C PHE A 302 9.81 -9.96 -4.84
N LEU A 303 9.98 -8.66 -5.09
CA LEU A 303 11.02 -8.09 -5.97
C LEU A 303 12.04 -7.20 -5.23
N ASP A 304 11.94 -7.01 -3.91
CA ASP A 304 12.82 -6.08 -3.21
C ASP A 304 14.28 -6.52 -3.18
N ASN A 305 14.53 -7.82 -3.03
CA ASN A 305 15.88 -8.36 -3.00
C ASN A 305 16.51 -8.56 -4.39
N ILE A 306 15.99 -8.01 -5.49
CA ILE A 306 16.56 -8.23 -6.83
C ILE A 306 18.06 -7.90 -6.87
N GLU A 307 18.47 -6.76 -6.29
CA GLU A 307 19.89 -6.36 -6.26
C GLU A 307 20.73 -7.33 -5.41
N ASP A 308 20.19 -7.78 -4.28
CA ASP A 308 20.88 -8.70 -3.36
C ASP A 308 20.97 -10.12 -3.93
N GLU A 309 19.96 -10.54 -4.70
CA GLU A 309 19.93 -11.81 -5.42
C GLU A 309 20.99 -11.84 -6.52
N MET A 310 21.17 -10.72 -7.24
CA MET A 310 22.25 -10.57 -8.21
C MET A 310 23.65 -10.62 -7.57
N SER A 311 23.75 -10.30 -6.27
CA SER A 311 25.01 -10.36 -5.50
C SER A 311 25.19 -11.65 -4.69
N ALA A 312 24.23 -12.59 -4.74
CA ALA A 312 24.15 -13.82 -3.95
C ALA A 312 24.20 -13.61 -2.42
N GLN A 313 23.60 -12.51 -1.95
CA GLN A 313 23.49 -12.16 -0.52
C GLN A 313 22.05 -12.11 0.00
N ALA A 314 21.07 -12.45 -0.84
CA ALA A 314 19.67 -12.31 -0.53
C ALA A 314 19.16 -13.27 0.55
N ASP A 315 18.32 -12.74 1.44
CA ASP A 315 17.38 -13.48 2.27
C ASP A 315 15.96 -13.08 1.88
N ASN A 316 15.09 -14.06 1.70
CA ASN A 316 13.71 -13.84 1.29
C ASN A 316 12.85 -13.31 2.46
N GLN A 317 13.32 -13.41 3.71
CA GLN A 317 12.69 -12.81 4.87
C GLN A 317 12.78 -11.27 4.86
N ASP A 318 13.82 -10.71 4.24
CA ASP A 318 13.99 -9.25 4.13
C ASP A 318 12.95 -8.62 3.18
N ASN A 319 12.28 -9.43 2.36
CA ASN A 319 11.18 -9.03 1.48
C ASN A 319 9.81 -8.97 2.21
N ALA A 320 9.72 -9.35 3.48
CA ALA A 320 8.46 -9.47 4.19
C ALA A 320 8.31 -8.40 5.28
N VAL A 321 7.21 -7.65 5.24
CA VAL A 321 6.81 -6.74 6.30
C VAL A 321 5.57 -7.29 7.00
N THR A 322 5.76 -7.85 8.19
CA THR A 322 4.69 -8.41 9.01
C THR A 322 4.28 -7.46 10.13
N VAL A 323 2.98 -7.25 10.28
CA VAL A 323 2.37 -6.60 11.45
C VAL A 323 1.59 -7.63 12.25
N THR A 324 1.73 -7.57 13.58
CA THR A 324 1.05 -8.51 14.48
C THR A 324 -0.04 -7.78 15.26
N TYR A 325 -1.20 -8.42 15.35
CA TYR A 325 -2.28 -8.07 16.27
C TYR A 325 -2.18 -8.87 17.56
N TYR A 326 -2.29 -8.16 18.68
CA TYR A 326 -2.38 -8.72 20.02
C TYR A 326 -3.80 -8.57 20.60
N PRO A 327 -4.43 -9.65 21.07
CA PRO A 327 -5.81 -9.66 21.60
C PRO A 327 -5.90 -9.07 23.02
N LYS A 328 -5.12 -8.03 23.32
CA LYS A 328 -5.04 -7.36 24.62
C LYS A 328 -4.85 -5.87 24.42
N LYS A 329 -5.13 -5.09 25.46
CA LYS A 329 -4.76 -3.66 25.44
C LYS A 329 -3.25 -3.53 25.55
N PHE A 330 -2.67 -2.51 24.90
CA PHE A 330 -1.21 -2.31 24.90
C PHE A 330 -0.61 -2.29 26.33
N ASN A 331 -1.25 -1.57 27.26
CA ASN A 331 -0.76 -1.47 28.63
C ASN A 331 -0.78 -2.80 29.40
N GLU A 332 -1.58 -3.78 28.98
CA GLU A 332 -1.60 -5.12 29.58
C GLU A 332 -0.38 -5.94 29.13
N LEU A 333 0.20 -5.65 27.95
CA LEU A 333 1.42 -6.31 27.48
C LEU A 333 2.69 -5.79 28.15
N LEU A 334 2.64 -4.62 28.81
CA LEU A 334 3.78 -4.05 29.55
C LEU A 334 4.37 -5.00 30.60
N MET A 335 3.59 -6.00 31.04
CA MET A 335 3.95 -6.96 32.07
C MET A 335 4.16 -8.38 31.52
N THR A 336 4.25 -8.56 30.20
CA THR A 336 4.37 -9.88 29.58
C THR A 336 5.81 -10.22 29.23
N ASP A 337 6.15 -11.51 29.30
CA ASP A 337 7.46 -12.00 28.86
C ASP A 337 7.74 -11.67 27.40
N GLU A 338 6.72 -11.65 26.56
CA GLU A 338 6.84 -11.32 25.15
C GLU A 338 7.42 -9.92 24.89
N LEU A 339 6.88 -8.90 25.55
CA LEU A 339 7.44 -7.55 25.44
C LEU A 339 8.87 -7.50 26.01
N ILE A 340 9.12 -8.22 27.11
CA ILE A 340 10.46 -8.30 27.70
C ILE A 340 11.45 -8.92 26.71
N GLU A 341 11.07 -10.00 26.02
CA GLU A 341 11.90 -10.64 24.99
C GLU A 341 12.17 -9.66 23.85
N PHE A 342 11.14 -8.98 23.32
CA PHE A 342 11.32 -7.95 22.30
C PHE A 342 12.32 -6.84 22.72
N ILE A 343 12.18 -6.31 23.94
CA ILE A 343 13.10 -5.28 24.46
C ILE A 343 14.54 -5.82 24.54
N LEU A 344 14.70 -7.12 24.80
CA LEU A 344 15.99 -7.78 24.96
C LEU A 344 16.58 -8.29 23.66
N ASP A 345 15.81 -8.37 22.58
CA ASP A 345 16.30 -8.77 21.27
C ASP A 345 17.16 -7.69 20.61
N SER A 346 18.04 -8.11 19.72
CA SER A 346 19.01 -7.24 19.05
C SER A 346 18.64 -7.09 17.59
N SER A 347 18.35 -5.86 17.16
CA SER A 347 18.15 -5.57 15.74
C SER A 347 19.43 -5.65 14.90
N LYS A 348 20.61 -5.80 15.53
CA LYS A 348 21.92 -5.82 14.84
C LYS A 348 22.55 -7.21 14.76
N SER A 349 21.99 -8.19 15.44
CA SER A 349 22.58 -9.52 15.55
C SER A 349 21.49 -10.52 15.91
N GLU A 350 21.49 -11.70 15.31
CA GLU A 350 20.57 -12.76 15.71
C GLU A 350 20.61 -13.02 17.22
N GLY A 351 19.45 -12.85 17.87
CA GLY A 351 19.22 -13.13 19.28
C GLY A 351 19.41 -11.95 20.23
N LYS A 352 19.52 -12.26 21.53
CA LYS A 352 19.45 -11.26 22.61
C LYS A 352 20.65 -10.32 22.64
N VAL A 353 20.42 -9.06 23.00
CA VAL A 353 21.48 -8.08 23.24
C VAL A 353 22.49 -8.59 24.26
N SER A 354 23.75 -8.17 24.10
CA SER A 354 24.84 -8.55 25.01
C SER A 354 24.48 -8.30 26.48
N LYS A 355 24.93 -9.18 27.39
CA LYS A 355 24.81 -8.98 28.86
C LYS A 355 25.46 -7.68 29.35
N LYS A 356 26.32 -7.05 28.54
CA LYS A 356 26.91 -5.73 28.83
C LYS A 356 26.01 -4.56 28.45
N ASN A 357 24.98 -4.77 27.62
CA ASN A 357 24.05 -3.72 27.21
C ASN A 357 23.23 -3.23 28.40
N ASN A 358 23.07 -1.91 28.52
CA ASN A 358 22.42 -1.26 29.65
C ASN A 358 20.98 -1.76 29.90
N ARG A 359 20.15 -1.93 28.84
CA ARG A 359 18.76 -2.40 29.01
C ARG A 359 18.70 -3.82 29.58
N ARG A 360 19.57 -4.71 29.11
CA ARG A 360 19.68 -6.08 29.64
C ARG A 360 20.32 -6.14 31.03
N LYS A 361 21.18 -5.18 31.36
CA LYS A 361 21.70 -5.06 32.73
C LYS A 361 20.59 -4.68 33.69
N VAL A 362 19.74 -3.74 33.31
CA VAL A 362 18.59 -3.28 34.10
C VAL A 362 17.55 -4.40 34.25
N ILE A 363 17.16 -5.10 33.18
CA ILE A 363 16.10 -6.12 33.22
C ILE A 363 16.56 -7.47 33.78
N GLU A 364 17.70 -8.01 33.32
CA GLU A 364 18.10 -9.40 33.64
C GLU A 364 19.34 -9.50 34.52
N THR A 365 20.40 -8.70 34.26
CA THR A 365 21.71 -8.98 34.89
C THR A 365 21.82 -8.45 36.31
N ARG A 366 21.19 -7.31 36.61
CA ARG A 366 21.30 -6.60 37.89
C ARG A 366 19.99 -6.48 38.66
N ALA A 367 18.85 -6.68 38.00
CA ALA A 367 17.57 -6.89 38.64
C ALA A 367 16.98 -8.24 38.23
N SER A 368 15.67 -8.32 38.03
CA SER A 368 14.99 -9.50 37.51
C SER A 368 13.78 -9.09 36.68
N ARG A 369 13.27 -10.01 35.86
CA ARG A 369 12.05 -9.79 35.06
C ARG A 369 10.84 -9.48 35.95
N GLU A 370 10.75 -10.12 37.11
CA GLU A 370 9.70 -9.84 38.09
C GLU A 370 9.80 -8.40 38.61
N HIS A 371 11.01 -7.85 38.73
CA HIS A 371 11.19 -6.46 39.13
C HIS A 371 10.69 -5.49 38.05
N PHE A 372 10.88 -5.84 36.78
CA PHE A 372 10.32 -5.10 35.66
C PHE A 372 8.78 -5.16 35.67
N ILE A 373 8.20 -6.35 35.86
CA ILE A 373 6.74 -6.53 35.94
C ILE A 373 6.17 -5.71 37.11
N GLN A 374 6.76 -5.81 38.30
CA GLN A 374 6.36 -5.03 39.49
C GLN A 374 6.38 -3.52 39.27
N PHE A 375 7.29 -3.03 38.43
CA PHE A 375 7.32 -1.60 38.10
C PHE A 375 6.08 -1.19 37.33
N PHE A 376 5.64 -1.99 36.35
CA PHE A 376 4.49 -1.69 35.50
C PHE A 376 3.14 -2.06 36.12
N GLU A 377 3.12 -2.78 37.25
CA GLU A 377 1.88 -3.06 37.99
C GLU A 377 1.10 -1.78 38.32
N GLY A 378 -0.09 -1.64 37.73
CA GLY A 378 -0.96 -0.48 37.91
C GLY A 378 -0.47 0.82 37.25
N ARG A 379 0.50 0.73 36.32
CA ARG A 379 1.02 1.88 35.57
C ARG A 379 0.78 1.70 34.09
N SER A 380 0.52 2.81 33.40
CA SER A 380 0.33 2.86 31.96
C SER A 380 1.35 3.79 31.31
N LEU A 381 1.70 3.48 30.06
CA LEU A 381 2.37 4.42 29.17
C LEU A 381 1.29 5.20 28.41
N GLU A 382 1.23 6.51 28.59
CA GLU A 382 0.28 7.38 27.90
C GLU A 382 0.81 7.81 26.52
N GLN A 383 2.09 8.16 26.44
CA GLN A 383 2.74 8.64 25.21
C GLN A 383 3.22 7.47 24.37
N GLN A 384 2.27 6.64 23.91
CA GLN A 384 2.57 5.34 23.30
C GLN A 384 3.15 5.46 21.89
N PHE A 385 2.92 6.58 21.19
CA PHE A 385 3.35 6.82 19.81
C PHE A 385 4.42 7.91 19.67
N ASP A 386 4.94 8.46 20.76
CA ASP A 386 5.88 9.58 20.73
C ASP A 386 7.07 9.30 21.66
N LYS A 387 8.22 8.95 21.06
CA LYS A 387 9.43 8.61 21.82
C LYS A 387 9.94 9.78 22.65
N GLU A 388 9.91 10.99 22.09
CA GLU A 388 10.43 12.18 22.77
C GLU A 388 9.57 12.49 23.99
N LYS A 389 8.25 12.52 23.82
CA LYS A 389 7.32 12.71 24.95
C LYS A 389 7.38 11.55 25.95
N ALA A 390 7.59 10.32 25.50
CA ALA A 390 7.76 9.18 26.41
C ALA A 390 9.02 9.31 27.28
N LEU A 391 10.10 9.90 26.77
CA LEU A 391 11.32 10.17 27.53
C LEU A 391 11.16 11.34 28.51
N GLU A 392 10.28 12.30 28.23
CA GLU A 392 9.95 13.38 29.16
C GLU A 392 8.93 12.97 30.25
N SER A 393 8.38 11.76 30.12
CA SER A 393 7.27 11.29 30.93
C SER A 393 7.63 11.17 32.43
N LYS A 394 6.60 11.30 33.27
CA LYS A 394 6.71 10.96 34.70
C LYS A 394 7.07 9.47 34.88
N LEU A 395 6.58 8.60 33.99
CA LEU A 395 6.81 7.16 34.05
C LEU A 395 8.30 6.82 33.98
N LEU A 396 9.05 7.40 33.03
CA LEU A 396 10.50 7.17 32.95
C LEU A 396 11.21 7.63 34.24
N ARG A 397 10.89 8.83 34.75
CA ARG A 397 11.48 9.35 35.99
C ARG A 397 11.17 8.49 37.21
N ASP A 398 10.01 7.85 37.24
CA ASP A 398 9.65 6.90 38.28
C ASP A 398 10.36 5.55 38.08
N MET A 399 10.63 5.14 36.83
CA MET A 399 11.38 3.92 36.49
C MET A 399 12.83 4.01 36.92
N ILE A 400 13.50 5.12 36.56
CA ILE A 400 14.89 5.38 36.96
C ILE A 400 15.01 5.30 38.48
N ARG A 401 14.16 6.03 39.22
CA ARG A 401 14.15 5.99 40.69
C ARG A 401 13.83 4.61 41.26
N HIS A 402 13.00 3.81 40.59
CA HIS A 402 12.70 2.45 41.02
C HIS A 402 13.93 1.55 40.91
N TYR A 403 14.65 1.60 39.78
CA TYR A 403 15.83 0.79 39.55
C TYR A 403 17.06 1.29 40.32
N GLU A 404 17.25 2.59 40.52
CA GLU A 404 18.32 3.16 41.34
C GLU A 404 18.25 2.65 42.79
N ARG A 405 17.04 2.51 43.35
CA ARG A 405 16.86 1.96 44.71
C ARG A 405 17.31 0.50 44.82
N LYS A 406 17.26 -0.25 43.73
CA LYS A 406 17.61 -1.68 43.69
C LYS A 406 19.06 -1.93 43.30
N ILE A 407 19.52 -1.22 42.27
CA ILE A 407 20.82 -1.43 41.60
C ILE A 407 21.89 -0.45 42.08
N GLY A 408 21.49 0.72 42.57
CA GLY A 408 22.35 1.86 42.87
C GLY A 408 22.29 2.95 41.79
N ASP A 409 22.69 4.16 42.18
CA ASP A 409 22.78 5.33 41.30
C ASP A 409 24.01 5.20 40.38
N HIS A 410 23.75 4.80 39.15
CA HIS A 410 24.75 4.61 38.11
C HIS A 410 24.20 5.10 36.78
N ASN A 411 25.01 5.82 35.97
CA ASN A 411 24.61 6.33 34.66
C ASN A 411 23.99 5.26 33.74
N TYR A 412 24.46 4.00 33.82
CA TYR A 412 23.91 2.92 32.98
C TYR A 412 22.46 2.54 33.34
N VAL A 413 21.98 2.89 34.54
CA VAL A 413 20.59 2.64 34.96
C VAL A 413 19.67 3.60 34.22
N GLU A 414 20.01 4.89 34.19
CA GLU A 414 19.28 5.91 33.44
C GLU A 414 19.26 5.57 31.94
N GLU A 415 20.42 5.38 31.33
CA GLU A 415 20.54 5.00 29.91
C GLU A 415 19.80 3.69 29.58
N GLY A 416 19.84 2.72 30.51
CA GLY A 416 19.11 1.46 30.39
C GLY A 416 17.60 1.66 30.42
N CYS A 417 17.11 2.49 31.34
CA CYS A 417 15.69 2.81 31.47
C CYS A 417 15.15 3.58 30.25
N GLU A 418 15.89 4.57 29.75
CA GLU A 418 15.54 5.28 28.51
C GLU A 418 15.46 4.33 27.32
N SER A 419 16.44 3.44 27.19
CA SER A 419 16.46 2.45 26.11
C SER A 419 15.24 1.53 26.19
N ILE A 420 14.87 1.07 27.39
CA ILE A 420 13.66 0.27 27.62
C ILE A 420 12.42 1.03 27.13
N ILE A 421 12.19 2.27 27.57
CA ILE A 421 11.02 3.06 27.16
C ILE A 421 10.98 3.26 25.64
N LYS A 422 12.12 3.54 25.00
CA LYS A 422 12.21 3.66 23.53
C LYS A 422 11.75 2.37 22.84
N ASN A 423 12.17 1.20 23.33
CA ASN A 423 11.81 -0.09 22.73
C ASN A 423 10.34 -0.45 22.99
N ILE A 424 9.77 -0.05 24.13
CA ILE A 424 8.33 -0.20 24.40
C ILE A 424 7.51 0.61 23.39
N VAL A 425 7.94 1.84 23.10
CA VAL A 425 7.31 2.71 22.10
C VAL A 425 7.49 2.13 20.68
N ASP A 426 8.66 1.58 20.35
CA ASP A 426 8.88 0.89 19.08
C ASP A 426 7.92 -0.29 18.91
N PHE A 427 7.84 -1.16 19.93
CA PHE A 427 6.91 -2.27 19.93
C PHE A 427 5.45 -1.82 19.73
N ARG A 428 5.03 -0.74 20.39
CA ARG A 428 3.69 -0.17 20.19
C ARG A 428 3.43 0.20 18.74
N LYS A 429 4.40 0.86 18.12
CA LYS A 429 4.25 1.46 16.81
C LYS A 429 4.36 0.44 15.68
N GLU A 430 4.83 -0.77 15.96
CA GLU A 430 4.98 -1.84 14.95
C GLU A 430 3.85 -2.89 15.02
N ASN A 431 2.94 -2.77 15.99
CA ASN A 431 1.92 -3.77 16.26
C ASN A 431 0.55 -3.17 16.55
N TYR A 432 -0.50 -3.94 16.28
CA TYR A 432 -1.88 -3.61 16.62
C TYR A 432 -2.31 -4.27 17.94
N PHE A 433 -3.19 -3.60 18.65
CA PHE A 433 -3.75 -4.07 19.92
C PHE A 433 -5.27 -4.07 19.87
N LYS A 434 -5.93 -4.70 20.85
CA LYS A 434 -7.39 -4.77 20.91
C LYS A 434 -8.07 -3.42 20.66
N GLN A 435 -7.61 -2.39 21.36
CA GLN A 435 -8.14 -1.04 21.27
C GLN A 435 -7.98 -0.40 19.87
N ASP A 436 -6.97 -0.81 19.09
CA ASP A 436 -6.75 -0.26 17.75
C ASP A 436 -7.81 -0.75 16.77
N LEU A 437 -8.12 -2.05 16.80
CA LEU A 437 -9.17 -2.63 15.98
C LEU A 437 -10.55 -2.19 16.46
N ASP A 438 -10.78 -2.09 17.78
CA ASP A 438 -12.02 -1.52 18.33
C ASP A 438 -12.26 -0.09 17.81
N ASN A 439 -11.22 0.77 17.83
CA ASN A 439 -11.31 2.14 17.31
C ASN A 439 -11.48 2.17 15.78
N PHE A 440 -10.90 1.19 15.08
CA PHE A 440 -11.01 1.11 13.62
C PHE A 440 -12.43 0.73 13.17
N GLU A 441 -13.13 -0.13 13.90
CA GLU A 441 -14.54 -0.44 13.64
C GLU A 441 -15.42 0.82 13.73
N GLU A 442 -15.29 1.59 14.82
CA GLU A 442 -16.00 2.86 14.98
C GLU A 442 -15.63 3.86 13.86
N PHE A 443 -14.38 3.85 13.42
CA PHE A 443 -13.93 4.66 12.30
C PHE A 443 -14.60 4.26 10.99
N VAL A 444 -14.70 2.96 10.66
CA VAL A 444 -15.38 2.47 9.45
C VAL A 444 -16.85 2.86 9.46
N ASP A 445 -17.55 2.65 10.58
CA ASP A 445 -18.95 3.05 10.75
C ASP A 445 -19.14 4.55 10.49
N THR A 446 -18.23 5.37 11.04
CA THR A 446 -18.24 6.82 10.83
C THR A 446 -18.03 7.17 9.36
N GLN A 447 -17.10 6.50 8.66
CA GLN A 447 -16.84 6.76 7.25
C GLN A 447 -18.00 6.31 6.34
N LEU A 448 -18.63 5.17 6.60
CA LEU A 448 -19.83 4.73 5.89
C LEU A 448 -21.00 5.69 6.09
N GLY A 449 -21.18 6.19 7.32
CA GLY A 449 -22.17 7.23 7.61
C GLY A 449 -21.92 8.50 6.81
N LEU A 450 -20.68 8.99 6.80
CA LEU A 450 -20.27 10.17 6.02
C LEU A 450 -20.45 9.96 4.51
N LEU A 451 -20.10 8.78 3.99
CA LEU A 451 -20.26 8.45 2.58
C LEU A 451 -21.74 8.50 2.16
N ASN A 452 -22.62 7.87 2.93
CA ASN A 452 -24.06 7.88 2.65
C ASN A 452 -24.66 9.30 2.79
N GLN A 453 -24.15 10.10 3.73
CA GLN A 453 -24.51 11.51 3.84
C GLN A 453 -24.10 12.28 2.57
N TYR A 454 -22.86 12.14 2.10
CA TYR A 454 -22.39 12.82 0.88
C TYR A 454 -23.09 12.36 -0.39
N ARG A 455 -23.49 11.09 -0.48
CA ARG A 455 -24.34 10.63 -1.58
C ARG A 455 -25.69 11.35 -1.63
N THR A 456 -26.24 11.68 -0.46
CA THR A 456 -27.54 12.38 -0.34
C THR A 456 -27.43 13.90 -0.47
N GLU A 457 -26.47 14.51 0.23
CA GLU A 457 -26.34 15.97 0.35
C GLU A 457 -25.38 16.58 -0.69
N GLY A 458 -24.58 15.74 -1.35
CA GLY A 458 -23.52 16.13 -2.27
C GLY A 458 -22.12 16.04 -1.64
N PHE A 459 -21.14 15.68 -2.46
CA PHE A 459 -19.74 15.61 -2.04
C PHE A 459 -19.13 17.01 -1.87
N PRO A 460 -18.15 17.18 -0.95
CA PRO A 460 -17.51 18.47 -0.68
C PRO A 460 -16.93 19.16 -1.93
N LEU A 461 -17.12 20.48 -2.04
CA LEU A 461 -16.62 21.30 -3.16
C LEU A 461 -15.17 21.73 -3.00
N GLN A 462 -14.68 21.85 -1.76
CA GLN A 462 -13.29 22.11 -1.44
C GLN A 462 -12.66 20.80 -0.98
N ASN A 463 -11.64 20.32 -1.72
CA ASN A 463 -10.78 19.25 -1.24
C ASN A 463 -9.72 19.84 -0.30
N PRO A 464 -9.22 19.06 0.67
CA PRO A 464 -7.92 19.35 1.30
C PRO A 464 -6.87 19.60 0.21
N GLU A 465 -5.92 20.50 0.45
CA GLU A 465 -4.84 20.84 -0.49
C GLU A 465 -3.91 19.64 -0.75
N THR A 466 -4.35 18.69 -1.57
CA THR A 466 -3.48 17.64 -2.10
C THR A 466 -3.14 18.02 -3.53
N ASP A 467 -1.92 18.50 -3.76
CA ASP A 467 -1.37 18.78 -5.09
C ASP A 467 -1.25 17.53 -5.99
N SER A 468 -1.66 16.35 -5.49
CA SER A 468 -1.42 15.02 -6.06
C SER A 468 -2.68 14.18 -6.35
N THR A 469 -3.86 14.79 -6.50
CA THR A 469 -5.04 14.01 -6.93
C THR A 469 -4.96 13.68 -8.42
N GLU A 470 -5.21 12.42 -8.78
CA GLU A 470 -5.13 11.93 -10.16
C GLU A 470 -6.11 12.67 -11.10
N PHE A 471 -7.26 13.12 -10.56
CA PHE A 471 -8.24 13.93 -11.28
C PHE A 471 -8.07 15.44 -11.10
N ARG A 472 -6.82 15.94 -11.06
CA ARG A 472 -6.55 17.39 -10.95
C ARG A 472 -7.32 18.18 -12.01
N ASP A 473 -7.37 17.67 -13.23
CA ASP A 473 -8.05 18.31 -14.38
C ASP A 473 -9.58 18.40 -14.24
N LEU A 474 -10.17 17.62 -13.32
CA LEU A 474 -11.61 17.64 -12.98
C LEU A 474 -11.91 18.52 -11.76
N ARG A 475 -10.93 19.28 -11.24
CA ARG A 475 -11.20 20.31 -10.22
C ARG A 475 -11.92 21.50 -10.83
N LYS A 476 -13.00 21.92 -10.17
CA LYS A 476 -13.85 23.06 -10.59
C LYS A 476 -13.06 24.37 -10.77
N THR A 477 -11.91 24.50 -10.12
CA THR A 477 -11.02 25.67 -10.25
C THR A 477 -10.34 25.75 -11.61
N ASP A 478 -10.04 24.61 -12.25
CA ASP A 478 -9.41 24.59 -13.58
C ASP A 478 -10.46 24.63 -14.72
N LEU A 479 -11.72 24.31 -14.40
CA LEU A 479 -12.88 24.54 -15.28
C LEU A 479 -13.38 26.00 -15.26
N ILE A 480 -12.83 26.85 -14.39
CA ILE A 480 -13.06 28.29 -14.35
C ILE A 480 -11.71 29.01 -14.28
N HIS A 481 -11.04 29.17 -15.42
CA HIS A 481 -10.01 30.20 -15.53
C HIS A 481 -10.62 31.59 -15.29
N ARG A 482 -10.00 32.35 -14.39
CA ARG A 482 -10.28 33.78 -14.15
C ARG A 482 -10.05 34.64 -15.40
#